data_AF-A0A8C5A7N6-F1
#
_entry.id   AF-A0A8C5A7N6-F1
#
_cell.length_a   1.000
_cell.length_b   1.000
_cell.length_c   1.000
_cell.angle_alpha   90.00
_cell.angle_beta   90.00
_cell.angle_gamma   90.00
#
_symmetry.space_group_name_H-M   'P 1'
#
loop_
_entity.id
_entity.type
_entity.pdbx_description
1 polymer ?
#
loop_
_entity_poly.entity_id
_entity_poly.type
_entity_poly.pdbx_seq_one_letter_code
_entity_poly.pdbx_strand_id
1 'polypeptide(L)'
;LPVTALPAPMFPRNSVSIWGILKKCIGLELSKITMPIAFNEPLSFLQRISEYMEHTYLLNKACTLPDSIQRMQAVAAFAVSAVASQWDRTGKPFNPLLGETYELTREDQGYRLVSEQVSHHPPVSAFHAESLAGDFVFHGSIYPKLKFWGKSVEAEPKGTITMELLKFNEAYTWSNPFCCVHNIILGSLWIEQYGTVEIINHSTGDKCVLNFKPCGMFGKELHRVEGYIQDKSKRKHCVIYGKWTECMWSVDPQTFENHRKNEKKGESRKHRPEEERKENDDSDDMPESQDTVSVIPGSTLLWRIASRPTHSTTMYNFTSFAMSLNEMEPGMEATLPPTDGRLRPDIRAMENGLMDEASREKERLEQKQRESRKERAKSQEEWSTRWFQQGNNPFTGSPDWLYTGGYFNRNYATLPNIY
;
A
#
# COMPACT_ATOMS: atom_id res chain seq x y z
N LEU A 1 11.21 -19.16 -14.35
CA LEU A 1 12.06 -18.02 -13.95
C LEU A 1 11.09 -16.91 -13.54
N PRO A 2 11.31 -16.19 -12.43
CA PRO A 2 10.39 -15.12 -12.04
C PRO A 2 10.30 -14.07 -13.15
N VAL A 3 9.11 -13.52 -13.40
CA VAL A 3 8.92 -12.44 -14.37
C VAL A 3 9.80 -11.25 -14.00
N THR A 4 10.67 -10.87 -14.92
CA THR A 4 11.60 -9.74 -14.77
C THR A 4 11.18 -8.50 -15.56
N ALA A 5 10.12 -8.58 -16.36
CA ALA A 5 9.62 -7.51 -17.21
C ALA A 5 8.15 -7.76 -17.61
N LEU A 6 7.38 -6.69 -17.80
CA LEU A 6 6.05 -6.80 -18.40
C LEU A 6 6.15 -7.05 -19.92
N PRO A 7 5.09 -7.55 -20.58
CA PRO A 7 5.05 -7.79 -22.03
C PRO A 7 5.31 -6.54 -22.88
N ALA A 8 4.88 -5.36 -22.41
CA ALA A 8 5.08 -4.09 -23.08
C ALA A 8 5.54 -2.99 -22.10
N PRO A 9 6.33 -2.00 -22.57
CA PRO A 9 6.69 -0.84 -21.77
C PRO A 9 5.48 0.07 -21.54
N MET A 10 5.55 0.89 -20.49
CA MET A 10 4.52 1.87 -20.19
C MET A 10 4.39 2.93 -21.28
N PHE A 11 3.15 3.38 -21.50
CA PHE A 11 2.89 4.51 -22.40
C PHE A 11 3.44 5.82 -21.82
N PRO A 12 4.09 6.68 -22.64
CA PRO A 12 4.52 8.00 -22.18
C PRO A 12 3.32 8.83 -21.72
N ARG A 13 3.35 9.27 -20.46
CA ARG A 13 2.24 10.04 -19.85
C ARG A 13 2.15 11.49 -20.33
N ASN A 14 3.12 11.93 -21.12
CA ASN A 14 3.30 13.33 -21.52
C ASN A 14 2.22 13.85 -22.50
N SER A 15 1.29 13.01 -22.94
CA SER A 15 0.24 13.38 -23.90
C SER A 15 -1.10 13.78 -23.27
N VAL A 16 -1.30 13.62 -21.95
CA VAL A 16 -2.59 13.89 -21.29
C VAL A 16 -2.40 14.65 -19.97
N SER A 17 -3.13 15.76 -19.79
CA SER A 17 -3.12 16.56 -18.55
C SER A 17 -4.14 16.04 -17.53
N ILE A 18 -3.68 15.66 -16.33
CA ILE A 18 -4.53 15.28 -15.17
C ILE A 18 -5.47 16.41 -14.78
N TRP A 19 -4.99 17.66 -14.82
CA TRP A 19 -5.76 18.84 -14.45
C TRP A 19 -7.02 19.02 -15.29
N GLY A 20 -6.96 18.73 -16.59
CA GLY A 20 -8.13 18.83 -17.48
C GLY A 20 -9.30 17.92 -17.05
N ILE A 21 -9.00 16.81 -16.36
CA ILE A 21 -9.99 15.90 -15.78
C ILE A 21 -10.40 16.41 -14.39
N LEU A 22 -9.43 16.67 -13.50
CA LEU A 22 -9.72 17.08 -12.13
C LEU A 22 -10.48 18.40 -12.04
N LYS A 23 -10.25 19.35 -12.95
CA LYS A 23 -11.00 20.61 -13.04
C LYS A 23 -12.50 20.38 -13.24
N LYS A 24 -12.89 19.35 -14.02
CA LYS A 24 -14.30 18.99 -14.23
C LYS A 24 -14.92 18.31 -13.01
N CYS A 25 -14.12 18.04 -11.98
CA CYS A 25 -14.46 17.20 -10.85
C CYS A 25 -14.39 17.91 -9.50
N ILE A 26 -14.08 19.21 -9.49
CA ILE A 26 -14.09 20.04 -8.29
C ILE A 26 -15.50 20.00 -7.68
N GLY A 27 -15.61 19.50 -6.45
CA GLY A 27 -16.88 19.34 -5.72
C GLY A 27 -17.55 17.96 -5.83
N LEU A 28 -17.01 17.03 -6.63
CA LEU A 28 -17.47 15.64 -6.73
C LEU A 28 -16.59 14.68 -5.91
N GLU A 29 -17.14 13.52 -5.53
CA GLU A 29 -16.36 12.45 -4.92
C GLU A 29 -15.39 11.85 -5.95
N LEU A 30 -14.08 11.98 -5.73
CA LEU A 30 -13.05 11.60 -6.72
C LEU A 30 -13.08 10.11 -7.12
N SER A 31 -13.62 9.25 -6.26
CA SER A 31 -13.79 7.81 -6.51
C SER A 31 -14.77 7.51 -7.65
N LYS A 32 -15.68 8.44 -7.97
CA LYS A 32 -16.73 8.28 -9.01
C LYS A 32 -16.26 8.68 -10.41
N ILE A 33 -15.00 9.10 -10.57
CA ILE A 33 -14.47 9.60 -11.83
C ILE A 33 -13.71 8.49 -12.55
N THR A 34 -14.13 8.22 -13.79
CA THR A 34 -13.38 7.38 -14.73
C THR A 34 -12.13 8.13 -15.17
N MET A 35 -10.97 7.74 -14.62
CA MET A 35 -9.68 8.28 -15.06
C MET A 35 -9.34 7.73 -16.45
N PRO A 36 -8.78 8.53 -17.37
CA PRO A 36 -8.23 8.02 -18.61
C PRO A 36 -7.20 6.93 -18.36
N ILE A 37 -7.20 5.92 -19.23
CA ILE A 37 -6.35 4.74 -19.06
C ILE A 37 -4.84 5.06 -19.07
N ALA A 38 -4.44 6.17 -19.70
CA ALA A 38 -3.05 6.65 -19.69
C ALA A 38 -2.50 6.95 -18.28
N PHE A 39 -3.37 7.22 -17.29
CA PHE A 39 -2.97 7.44 -15.90
C PHE A 39 -2.97 6.17 -15.06
N ASN A 40 -3.47 5.07 -15.62
CA ASN A 40 -3.45 3.80 -14.92
C ASN A 40 -2.06 3.18 -14.92
N GLU A 41 -1.90 2.20 -14.06
CA GLU A 41 -0.91 1.14 -14.18
C GLU A 41 -1.64 -0.19 -14.37
N PRO A 42 -1.03 -1.22 -14.99
CA PRO A 42 -1.70 -2.47 -15.32
C PRO A 42 -1.86 -3.40 -14.10
N LEU A 43 -2.34 -2.87 -12.99
CA LEU A 43 -2.73 -3.62 -11.79
C LEU A 43 -4.06 -3.10 -11.25
N SER A 44 -4.89 -4.02 -10.77
CA SER A 44 -6.06 -3.72 -9.94
C SER A 44 -5.63 -3.24 -8.56
N PHE A 45 -6.48 -2.48 -7.88
CA PHE A 45 -6.22 -2.09 -6.49
C PHE A 45 -6.10 -3.31 -5.56
N LEU A 46 -6.76 -4.43 -5.88
CA LEU A 46 -6.61 -5.70 -5.14
C LEU A 46 -5.17 -6.24 -5.23
N GLN A 47 -4.57 -6.16 -6.42
CA GLN A 47 -3.16 -6.50 -6.62
C GLN A 47 -2.24 -5.51 -5.90
N ARG A 48 -2.54 -4.21 -5.95
CA ARG A 48 -1.78 -3.18 -5.21
C ARG A 48 -1.76 -3.44 -3.70
N ILE A 49 -2.87 -3.87 -3.11
CA ILE A 49 -2.94 -4.27 -1.69
C ILE A 49 -2.09 -5.51 -1.42
N SER A 50 -2.03 -6.44 -2.37
CA SER A 50 -1.22 -7.66 -2.24
C SER A 50 0.28 -7.37 -2.17
N GLU A 51 0.74 -6.19 -2.62
CA GLU A 51 2.12 -5.70 -2.41
C GLU A 51 2.49 -5.54 -0.91
N TYR A 52 1.51 -5.48 0.00
CA TYR A 52 1.78 -5.53 1.45
C TYR A 52 2.58 -6.77 1.85
N MET A 53 2.44 -7.86 1.10
CA MET A 53 3.09 -9.15 1.37
C MET A 53 4.46 -9.29 0.71
N GLU A 54 5.02 -8.24 0.07
CA GLU A 54 6.34 -8.31 -0.59
C GLU A 54 7.46 -8.73 0.38
N HIS A 55 7.37 -8.29 1.63
CA HIS A 55 8.40 -8.50 2.66
C HIS A 55 7.93 -9.49 3.75
N THR A 56 7.18 -10.51 3.38
CA THR A 56 6.61 -11.53 4.31
C THR A 56 7.67 -12.22 5.18
N TYR A 57 8.94 -12.26 4.75
CA TYR A 57 10.03 -12.78 5.58
C TYR A 57 10.15 -12.09 6.95
N LEU A 58 9.69 -10.84 7.10
CA LEU A 58 9.64 -10.12 8.37
C LEU A 58 8.61 -10.75 9.33
N LEU A 59 7.47 -11.20 8.82
CA LEU A 59 6.47 -11.94 9.59
C LEU A 59 6.97 -13.33 9.95
N ASN A 60 7.60 -14.04 9.00
CA ASN A 60 8.24 -15.33 9.26
C ASN A 60 9.30 -15.19 10.38
N LYS A 61 10.12 -14.12 10.34
CA LYS A 61 11.06 -13.79 11.41
C LYS A 61 10.32 -13.54 12.73
N ALA A 62 9.26 -12.73 12.74
CA ALA A 62 8.47 -12.46 13.95
C ALA A 62 7.97 -13.76 14.62
N CYS A 63 7.53 -14.75 13.84
CA CYS A 63 7.05 -16.04 14.34
C CYS A 63 8.14 -16.87 15.08
N THR A 64 9.42 -16.55 14.87
CA THR A 64 10.56 -17.24 15.50
C THR A 64 11.10 -16.54 16.75
N LEU A 65 10.73 -15.27 16.99
CA LEU A 65 11.34 -14.46 18.05
C LEU A 65 10.63 -14.68 19.41
N PRO A 66 11.36 -15.06 20.47
CA PRO A 66 10.75 -15.36 21.77
C PRO A 66 10.32 -14.11 22.55
N ASP A 67 10.98 -12.98 22.31
CA ASP A 67 10.73 -11.70 23.00
C ASP A 67 9.66 -10.85 22.27
N SER A 68 8.68 -10.33 23.00
CA SER A 68 7.56 -9.57 22.42
C SER A 68 7.98 -8.22 21.82
N ILE A 69 9.02 -7.59 22.36
CA ILE A 69 9.57 -6.34 21.82
C ILE A 69 10.29 -6.61 20.50
N GLN A 70 11.04 -7.71 20.40
CA GLN A 70 11.65 -8.13 19.14
C GLN A 70 10.61 -8.51 18.09
N ARG A 71 9.50 -9.17 18.48
CA ARG A 71 8.35 -9.39 17.60
C ARG A 71 7.74 -8.07 17.13
N MET A 72 7.51 -7.12 18.04
CA MET A 72 7.02 -5.79 17.70
C MET A 72 7.96 -5.03 16.74
N GLN A 73 9.28 -5.17 16.88
CA GLN A 73 10.25 -4.61 15.90
C GLN A 73 10.05 -5.20 14.50
N ALA A 74 9.85 -6.52 14.40
CA ALA A 74 9.62 -7.20 13.12
C ALA A 74 8.25 -6.82 12.51
N VAL A 75 7.19 -6.74 13.32
CA VAL A 75 5.86 -6.27 12.88
C VAL A 75 5.90 -4.81 12.44
N ALA A 76 6.61 -3.94 13.17
CA ALA A 76 6.79 -2.54 12.80
C ALA A 76 7.58 -2.39 11.49
N ALA A 77 8.63 -3.19 11.30
CA ALA A 77 9.37 -3.25 10.05
C ALA A 77 8.47 -3.71 8.89
N PHE A 78 7.63 -4.73 9.12
CA PHE A 78 6.67 -5.20 8.14
C PHE A 78 5.68 -4.10 7.76
N ALA A 79 5.08 -3.41 8.73
CA ALA A 79 4.12 -2.33 8.49
C ALA A 79 4.71 -1.18 7.65
N VAL A 80 5.97 -0.79 7.89
CA VAL A 80 6.66 0.21 7.05
C VAL A 80 6.97 -0.35 5.67
N SER A 81 7.45 -1.59 5.59
CA SER A 81 7.82 -2.23 4.31
C SER A 81 6.62 -2.47 3.39
N ALA A 82 5.42 -2.71 3.95
CA ALA A 82 4.19 -2.96 3.21
C ALA A 82 3.79 -1.75 2.35
N VAL A 83 4.16 -0.54 2.76
CA VAL A 83 3.87 0.70 2.02
C VAL A 83 5.10 1.26 1.31
N ALA A 84 6.22 0.53 1.25
CA ALA A 84 7.48 1.03 0.69
C ALA A 84 7.47 1.11 -0.85
N SER A 85 6.74 0.20 -1.52
CA SER A 85 6.75 0.10 -2.98
C SER A 85 6.14 1.31 -3.71
N GLN A 86 5.48 2.22 -2.98
CA GLN A 86 4.68 3.31 -3.53
C GLN A 86 5.51 4.46 -4.13
N TRP A 87 6.79 4.60 -3.76
CA TRP A 87 7.66 5.66 -4.28
C TRP A 87 7.74 5.61 -5.81
N ASP A 88 7.68 6.72 -6.54
CA ASP A 88 7.59 6.79 -8.02
C ASP A 88 6.44 6.00 -8.71
N ARG A 89 5.57 5.31 -7.97
CA ARG A 89 4.41 4.59 -8.51
C ARG A 89 3.20 5.52 -8.67
N THR A 90 3.37 6.58 -9.46
CA THR A 90 2.34 7.62 -9.67
C THR A 90 1.17 7.14 -10.54
N GLY A 91 1.18 5.88 -11.00
CA GLY A 91 0.06 5.27 -11.71
C GLY A 91 -1.09 4.93 -10.78
N LYS A 92 -2.31 5.28 -11.18
CA LYS A 92 -3.51 4.88 -10.46
C LYS A 92 -3.78 3.39 -10.77
N PRO A 93 -3.84 2.48 -9.78
CA PRO A 93 -4.32 1.13 -10.05
C PRO A 93 -5.77 1.17 -10.58
N PHE A 94 -6.19 0.16 -11.34
CA PHE A 94 -7.57 0.04 -11.75
C PHE A 94 -8.48 -0.07 -10.54
N ASN A 95 -9.60 0.67 -10.56
CA ASN A 95 -10.62 0.53 -9.53
C ASN A 95 -11.27 -0.86 -9.73
N PRO A 96 -11.24 -1.75 -8.73
CA PRO A 96 -11.81 -3.08 -8.88
C PRO A 96 -13.32 -3.00 -9.12
N LEU A 97 -13.85 -3.92 -9.91
CA LEU A 97 -15.29 -4.08 -10.06
C LEU A 97 -15.89 -4.68 -8.77
N LEU A 98 -17.14 -4.38 -8.45
CA LEU A 98 -17.84 -5.00 -7.32
C LEU A 98 -17.87 -6.52 -7.51
N GLY A 99 -17.37 -7.28 -6.53
CA GLY A 99 -17.22 -8.73 -6.62
C GLY A 99 -15.98 -9.21 -7.37
N GLU A 100 -15.13 -8.31 -7.87
CA GLU A 100 -13.79 -8.66 -8.34
C GLU A 100 -13.00 -9.30 -7.20
N THR A 101 -12.28 -10.37 -7.52
CA THR A 101 -11.40 -11.08 -6.59
C THR A 101 -9.97 -11.05 -7.10
N TYR A 102 -9.02 -11.26 -6.21
CA TYR A 102 -7.65 -11.56 -6.61
C TYR A 102 -7.03 -12.54 -5.62
N GLU A 103 -6.36 -13.57 -6.12
CA GLU A 103 -5.53 -14.45 -5.30
C GLU A 103 -4.04 -14.40 -5.63
N LEU A 104 -3.24 -14.70 -4.61
CA LEU A 104 -1.79 -14.85 -4.74
C LEU A 104 -1.32 -15.96 -3.80
N THR A 105 -0.72 -17.01 -4.35
CA THR A 105 -0.01 -18.03 -3.55
C THR A 105 1.48 -17.91 -3.85
N ARG A 106 2.29 -17.78 -2.79
CA ARG A 106 3.75 -17.69 -2.86
C ARG A 106 4.34 -18.79 -1.99
N GLU A 107 4.46 -19.98 -2.56
CA GLU A 107 5.06 -21.13 -1.87
C GLU A 107 6.51 -20.83 -1.44
N ASP A 108 7.25 -20.08 -2.25
CA ASP A 108 8.61 -19.62 -1.96
C ASP A 108 8.70 -18.70 -0.74
N GLN A 109 7.61 -17.99 -0.41
CA GLN A 109 7.53 -17.11 0.77
C GLN A 109 6.65 -17.67 1.89
N GLY A 110 5.99 -18.81 1.66
CA GLY A 110 5.21 -19.54 2.66
C GLY A 110 3.84 -18.94 2.97
N TYR A 111 3.17 -18.28 2.04
CA TYR A 111 1.80 -17.74 2.27
C TYR A 111 0.88 -17.87 1.06
N ARG A 112 -0.42 -17.73 1.32
CA ARG A 112 -1.45 -17.45 0.30
C ARG A 112 -2.33 -16.30 0.73
N LEU A 113 -2.89 -15.58 -0.24
CA LEU A 113 -3.72 -14.39 -0.07
C LEU A 113 -4.94 -14.49 -0.99
N VAL A 114 -6.08 -14.05 -0.47
CA VAL A 114 -7.30 -13.74 -1.23
C VAL A 114 -7.75 -12.32 -0.92
N SER A 115 -8.29 -11.64 -1.91
CA SER A 115 -8.94 -10.33 -1.74
C SER A 115 -10.21 -10.24 -2.59
N GLU A 116 -11.15 -9.42 -2.13
CA GLU A 116 -12.44 -9.17 -2.79
C GLU A 116 -12.79 -7.68 -2.71
N GLN A 117 -13.32 -7.14 -3.80
CA GLN A 117 -13.98 -5.84 -3.79
C GLN A 117 -15.38 -5.97 -3.20
N VAL A 118 -15.47 -5.79 -1.89
CA VAL A 118 -16.69 -6.02 -1.10
C VAL A 118 -17.70 -4.88 -1.20
N SER A 119 -17.27 -3.68 -1.61
CA SER A 119 -18.16 -2.54 -1.85
C SER A 119 -17.60 -1.61 -2.92
N HIS A 120 -18.47 -0.91 -3.65
CA HIS A 120 -18.09 0.09 -4.66
C HIS A 120 -18.47 1.52 -4.26
N HIS A 121 -19.44 1.70 -3.36
CA HIS A 121 -19.86 3.01 -2.84
C HIS A 121 -20.13 2.95 -1.33
N PRO A 122 -19.13 3.24 -0.47
CA PRO A 122 -17.74 3.59 -0.82
C PRO A 122 -16.95 2.39 -1.38
N PRO A 123 -15.85 2.60 -2.13
CA PRO A 123 -14.99 1.51 -2.60
C PRO A 123 -14.23 0.89 -1.43
N VAL A 124 -14.54 -0.37 -1.10
CA VAL A 124 -13.86 -1.13 -0.03
C VAL A 124 -13.30 -2.41 -0.63
N SER A 125 -12.02 -2.64 -0.41
CA SER A 125 -11.32 -3.87 -0.77
C SER A 125 -10.93 -4.61 0.50
N ALA A 126 -11.42 -5.83 0.68
CA ALA A 126 -11.06 -6.69 1.80
C ALA A 126 -9.97 -7.68 1.36
N PHE A 127 -9.06 -8.04 2.26
CA PHE A 127 -8.02 -9.02 1.99
C PHE A 127 -7.77 -9.91 3.21
N HIS A 128 -7.33 -11.13 2.94
CA HIS A 128 -6.94 -12.11 3.93
C HIS A 128 -5.77 -12.92 3.40
N ALA A 129 -4.69 -12.97 4.16
CA ALA A 129 -3.52 -13.77 3.90
C ALA A 129 -3.24 -14.69 5.08
N GLU A 130 -2.86 -15.92 4.79
CA GLU A 130 -2.52 -16.93 5.78
C GLU A 130 -1.19 -17.59 5.41
N SER A 131 -0.39 -17.88 6.44
CA SER A 131 0.81 -18.70 6.30
C SER A 131 0.45 -20.11 5.89
N LEU A 132 1.17 -20.68 4.92
CA LEU A 132 1.01 -22.08 4.52
C LEU A 132 1.40 -23.05 5.65
N ALA A 133 2.26 -22.61 6.57
CA ALA A 133 2.65 -23.37 7.76
C ALA A 133 1.66 -23.20 8.94
N GLY A 134 0.70 -22.29 8.83
CA GLY A 134 -0.22 -21.97 9.92
C GLY A 134 0.42 -21.14 11.05
N ASP A 135 1.49 -20.39 10.74
CA ASP A 135 2.19 -19.57 11.75
C ASP A 135 1.52 -18.21 12.00
N PHE A 136 0.88 -17.65 10.96
CA PHE A 136 0.34 -16.30 11.02
C PHE A 136 -0.88 -16.09 10.12
N VAL A 137 -1.69 -15.07 10.46
CA VAL A 137 -2.78 -14.53 9.62
C VAL A 137 -2.63 -13.01 9.52
N PHE A 138 -2.78 -12.47 8.31
CA PHE A 138 -2.72 -11.04 8.02
C PHE A 138 -3.95 -10.61 7.24
N HIS A 139 -4.76 -9.70 7.76
CA HIS A 139 -6.03 -9.34 7.13
C HIS A 139 -6.43 -7.89 7.41
N GLY A 140 -7.42 -7.43 6.67
CA GLY A 140 -8.02 -6.12 6.86
C GLY A 140 -8.86 -5.71 5.66
N SER A 141 -9.32 -4.47 5.71
CA SER A 141 -10.03 -3.85 4.60
C SER A 141 -9.56 -2.42 4.39
N ILE A 142 -9.53 -1.97 3.14
CA ILE A 142 -9.07 -0.62 2.77
C ILE A 142 -10.15 0.11 1.99
N TYR A 143 -10.51 1.29 2.50
CA TYR A 143 -11.27 2.32 1.80
C TYR A 143 -10.38 3.56 1.60
N PRO A 144 -9.84 3.79 0.38
CA PRO A 144 -9.04 4.97 0.09
C PRO A 144 -9.93 6.20 -0.07
N LYS A 145 -10.11 6.97 1.01
CA LYS A 145 -10.87 8.22 0.98
C LYS A 145 -10.01 9.34 0.41
N LEU A 146 -10.39 9.86 -0.76
CA LEU A 146 -9.65 10.88 -1.48
C LEU A 146 -10.11 12.31 -1.11
N LYS A 147 -9.16 13.23 -0.94
CA LYS A 147 -9.38 14.68 -0.78
C LYS A 147 -8.46 15.45 -1.73
N PHE A 148 -8.99 16.50 -2.34
CA PHE A 148 -8.22 17.39 -3.22
C PHE A 148 -7.86 18.68 -2.48
N TRP A 149 -6.58 19.03 -2.48
CA TRP A 149 -6.00 20.18 -1.77
C TRP A 149 -5.39 21.20 -2.74
N GLY A 150 -6.03 21.44 -3.89
CA GLY A 150 -5.52 22.36 -4.92
C GLY A 150 -4.43 21.72 -5.77
N LYS A 151 -3.17 21.72 -5.30
CA LYS A 151 -2.04 21.15 -6.05
C LYS A 151 -1.79 19.67 -5.78
N SER A 152 -2.49 19.07 -4.82
CA SER A 152 -2.26 17.70 -4.37
C SER A 152 -3.56 16.93 -4.13
N VAL A 153 -3.50 15.60 -4.22
CA VAL A 153 -4.56 14.68 -3.82
C VAL A 153 -4.05 13.82 -2.67
N GLU A 154 -4.75 13.91 -1.54
CA GLU A 154 -4.51 13.09 -0.35
C GLU A 154 -5.46 11.88 -0.37
N ALA A 155 -4.90 10.69 -0.17
CA ALA A 155 -5.60 9.44 0.05
C ALA A 155 -5.42 9.02 1.52
N GLU A 156 -6.54 8.95 2.24
CA GLU A 156 -6.63 8.39 3.58
C GLU A 156 -7.04 6.91 3.46
N PRO A 157 -6.13 5.94 3.68
CA PRO A 157 -6.45 4.52 3.60
C PRO A 157 -7.21 4.09 4.86
N LYS A 158 -8.53 4.24 4.86
CA LYS A 158 -9.37 3.88 6.00
C LYS A 158 -9.50 2.38 6.16
N GLY A 159 -9.35 1.91 7.38
CA GLY A 159 -9.54 0.53 7.77
C GLY A 159 -8.50 0.07 8.79
N THR A 160 -8.81 -1.04 9.45
CA THR A 160 -7.92 -1.66 10.43
C THR A 160 -7.15 -2.76 9.72
N ILE A 161 -5.83 -2.71 9.83
CA ILE A 161 -4.95 -3.81 9.48
C ILE A 161 -4.74 -4.66 10.72
N THR A 162 -4.86 -5.98 10.58
CA THR A 162 -4.72 -6.95 11.66
C THR A 162 -3.68 -8.00 11.30
N MET A 163 -2.76 -8.24 12.21
CA MET A 163 -1.70 -9.23 12.10
C MET A 163 -1.76 -10.15 13.32
N GLU A 164 -1.97 -11.43 13.12
CA GLU A 164 -2.05 -12.45 14.16
C GLU A 164 -0.86 -13.40 14.08
N LEU A 165 -0.08 -13.51 15.17
CA LEU A 165 1.00 -14.48 15.31
C LEU A 165 0.47 -15.66 16.15
N LEU A 166 0.06 -16.73 15.46
CA LEU A 166 -0.79 -17.76 16.04
C LEU A 166 -0.10 -18.55 17.15
N LYS A 167 1.20 -18.84 16.99
CA LYS A 167 2.02 -19.51 18.01
C LYS A 167 2.03 -18.80 19.37
N PHE A 168 1.94 -17.47 19.36
CA PHE A 168 2.01 -16.65 20.57
C PHE A 168 0.63 -16.21 21.08
N ASN A 169 -0.45 -16.51 20.33
CA ASN A 169 -1.78 -15.99 20.59
C ASN A 169 -1.76 -14.45 20.71
N GLU A 170 -1.06 -13.80 19.78
CA GLU A 170 -0.89 -12.35 19.73
C GLU A 170 -1.53 -11.76 18.50
N ALA A 171 -2.18 -10.61 18.68
CA ALA A 171 -2.73 -9.83 17.60
C ALA A 171 -2.24 -8.39 17.67
N TYR A 172 -1.90 -7.86 16.50
CA TYR A 172 -1.38 -6.52 16.30
C TYR A 172 -2.32 -5.78 15.36
N THR A 173 -2.71 -4.56 15.71
CA THR A 173 -3.54 -3.73 14.83
C THR A 173 -2.96 -2.36 14.60
N TRP A 174 -3.12 -1.83 13.39
CA TRP A 174 -2.77 -0.46 13.04
C TRP A 174 -3.64 0.06 11.88
N SER A 175 -3.47 1.34 11.56
CA SER A 175 -3.96 1.95 10.32
C SER A 175 -2.78 2.50 9.52
N ASN A 176 -2.87 2.46 8.20
CA ASN A 176 -1.80 2.90 7.31
C ASN A 176 -1.67 4.44 7.29
N PRO A 177 -0.47 4.97 6.96
CA PRO A 177 -0.26 6.42 6.86
C PRO A 177 -1.06 7.02 5.70
N PHE A 178 -1.24 8.34 5.70
CA PHE A 178 -1.77 9.05 4.55
C PHE A 178 -0.81 8.93 3.38
N CYS A 179 -1.34 8.88 2.16
CA CYS A 179 -0.58 8.96 0.92
C CYS A 179 -0.99 10.23 0.18
N CYS A 180 -0.03 11.04 -0.26
CA CYS A 180 -0.30 12.27 -0.97
C CYS A 180 0.40 12.27 -2.32
N VAL A 181 -0.36 12.51 -3.38
CA VAL A 181 0.17 12.73 -4.73
C VAL A 181 0.19 14.23 -4.99
N HIS A 182 1.39 14.78 -5.12
CA HIS A 182 1.61 16.21 -5.34
C HIS A 182 1.74 16.52 -6.83
N ASN A 183 1.70 17.82 -7.17
CA ASN A 183 1.89 18.34 -8.53
C ASN A 183 0.89 17.79 -9.56
N ILE A 184 -0.35 17.53 -9.13
CA ILE A 184 -1.41 17.00 -10.01
C ILE A 184 -1.92 18.02 -11.05
N ILE A 185 -1.52 19.29 -10.93
CA ILE A 185 -1.86 20.37 -11.87
C ILE A 185 -0.70 20.66 -12.83
N LEU A 186 0.47 20.98 -12.26
CA LEU A 186 1.67 21.40 -12.96
C LEU A 186 2.89 20.81 -12.23
N GLY A 187 3.94 20.48 -12.96
CA GLY A 187 5.17 19.86 -12.44
C GLY A 187 5.18 18.34 -12.54
N SER A 188 6.25 17.74 -12.03
CA SER A 188 6.40 16.27 -11.98
C SER A 188 5.62 15.71 -10.80
N LEU A 189 4.75 14.72 -11.05
CA LEU A 189 4.03 14.00 -10.00
C LEU A 189 5.00 13.29 -9.07
N TRP A 190 4.70 13.33 -7.78
CA TRP A 190 5.45 12.58 -6.78
C TRP A 190 4.56 12.16 -5.62
N ILE A 191 5.02 11.15 -4.88
CA ILE A 191 4.28 10.53 -3.80
C ILE A 191 4.98 10.80 -2.47
N GLU A 192 4.20 11.20 -1.49
CA GLU A 192 4.60 11.33 -0.11
C GLU A 192 3.74 10.44 0.77
N GLN A 193 4.31 9.94 1.87
CA GLN A 193 3.53 9.33 2.95
C GLN A 193 3.84 10.01 4.28
N TYR A 194 2.79 10.33 5.04
CA TYR A 194 2.89 11.01 6.32
C TYR A 194 1.80 10.60 7.30
N GLY A 195 1.97 10.97 8.56
CA GLY A 195 1.03 10.70 9.65
C GLY A 195 1.61 9.78 10.71
N THR A 196 0.82 9.53 11.75
CA THR A 196 1.22 8.66 12.86
C THR A 196 0.53 7.30 12.73
N VAL A 197 1.35 6.25 12.66
CA VAL A 197 0.92 4.86 12.72
C VAL A 197 1.16 4.34 14.13
N GLU A 198 0.12 3.87 14.79
CA GLU A 198 0.22 3.18 16.08
C GLU A 198 -0.07 1.69 15.88
N ILE A 199 0.91 0.84 16.23
CA ILE A 199 0.78 -0.62 16.22
C ILE A 199 0.62 -1.07 17.66
N ILE A 200 -0.51 -1.70 17.96
CA ILE A 200 -0.86 -2.15 19.31
C ILE A 200 -0.85 -3.67 19.34
N ASN A 201 -0.04 -4.27 20.21
CA ASN A 201 -0.16 -5.69 20.55
C ASN A 201 -1.24 -5.83 21.64
N HIS A 202 -2.36 -6.46 21.30
CA HIS A 202 -3.52 -6.61 22.18
C HIS A 202 -3.30 -7.61 23.31
N SER A 203 -2.34 -8.52 23.16
CA SER A 203 -2.05 -9.57 24.15
C SER A 203 -1.10 -9.09 25.24
N THR A 204 -0.06 -8.30 24.89
CA THR A 204 0.91 -7.78 25.87
C THR A 204 0.61 -6.34 26.31
N GLY A 205 -0.07 -5.56 25.48
CA GLY A 205 -0.24 -4.12 25.65
C GLY A 205 0.97 -3.30 25.19
N ASP A 206 1.96 -3.93 24.55
CA ASP A 206 3.07 -3.23 23.91
C ASP A 206 2.56 -2.36 22.75
N LYS A 207 3.19 -1.20 22.57
CA LYS A 207 2.83 -0.24 21.52
C LYS A 207 4.05 0.24 20.76
N CYS A 208 4.00 0.17 19.43
CA CYS A 208 4.90 0.90 18.55
C CYS A 208 4.21 2.17 18.04
N VAL A 209 4.89 3.30 18.12
CA VAL A 209 4.43 4.56 17.52
C VAL A 209 5.43 4.95 16.43
N LEU A 210 4.98 5.07 15.19
CA LEU A 210 5.77 5.45 14.03
C LEU A 210 5.24 6.76 13.45
N ASN A 211 6.10 7.76 13.29
CA ASN A 211 5.74 9.04 12.69
C ASN A 211 6.38 9.12 11.30
N PHE A 212 5.55 9.00 10.27
CA PHE A 212 5.91 9.32 8.91
C PHE A 212 5.91 10.84 8.78
N LYS A 213 7.10 11.41 8.64
CA LYS A 213 7.28 12.85 8.69
C LYS A 213 6.86 13.46 7.35
N PRO A 214 6.07 14.55 7.36
CA PRO A 214 5.89 15.33 6.15
C PRO A 214 7.21 16.01 5.77
N CYS A 215 7.42 16.22 4.49
CA CYS A 215 8.58 16.80 3.82
C CYS A 215 9.04 18.11 4.46
N GLY A 216 8.08 18.94 4.90
CA GLY A 216 8.32 20.26 5.50
C GLY A 216 8.85 21.29 4.51
N MET A 217 9.01 22.54 4.95
CA MET A 217 9.35 23.70 4.10
C MET A 217 10.73 23.64 3.41
N PHE A 218 11.58 22.65 3.73
CA PHE A 218 12.93 22.52 3.18
C PHE A 218 13.30 21.08 2.77
N GLY A 219 12.33 20.17 2.70
CA GLY A 219 12.60 18.77 2.31
C GLY A 219 13.42 17.93 3.29
N LYS A 220 13.78 18.47 4.46
CA LYS A 220 14.63 17.81 5.48
C LYS A 220 14.12 16.48 6.01
N GLU A 221 12.81 16.36 5.98
CA GLU A 221 12.11 15.25 6.58
C GLU A 221 11.51 14.31 5.52
N LEU A 222 11.82 14.54 4.23
CA LEU A 222 11.26 13.76 3.13
C LEU A 222 11.52 12.26 3.34
N HIS A 223 10.42 11.52 3.40
CA HIS A 223 10.34 10.07 3.62
C HIS A 223 10.79 9.57 5.00
N ARG A 224 11.19 10.45 5.92
CA ARG A 224 11.66 10.01 7.24
C ARG A 224 10.54 9.34 8.03
N VAL A 225 10.90 8.24 8.68
CA VAL A 225 10.06 7.57 9.67
C VAL A 225 10.83 7.54 10.98
N GLU A 226 10.23 8.06 12.04
CA GLU A 226 10.81 8.04 13.39
C GLU A 226 9.76 7.64 14.42
N GLY A 227 10.16 6.82 15.38
CA GLY A 227 9.24 6.20 16.30
C GLY A 227 9.91 5.55 17.49
N TYR A 228 9.12 4.82 18.28
CA TYR A 228 9.63 4.06 19.41
C TYR A 228 8.68 2.90 19.72
N ILE A 229 9.22 1.88 20.38
CA ILE A 229 8.44 0.80 20.98
C ILE A 229 8.45 1.01 22.49
N GLN A 230 7.29 0.90 23.10
CA GLN A 230 7.10 0.96 24.53
C GLN A 230 6.24 -0.19 25.03
N ASP A 231 6.44 -0.57 26.29
CA ASP A 231 5.57 -1.53 26.95
C ASP A 231 4.30 -0.87 27.50
N LYS A 232 3.42 -1.70 28.10
CA LYS A 232 2.19 -1.25 28.77
C LYS A 232 2.43 -0.24 29.90
N SER A 233 3.63 -0.23 30.51
CA SER A 233 4.05 0.73 31.53
C SER A 233 4.59 2.04 30.93
N LYS A 234 4.53 2.20 29.59
CA LYS A 234 5.07 3.33 28.83
C LYS A 234 6.58 3.45 28.91
N ARG A 235 7.30 2.40 29.31
CA ARG A 235 8.76 2.39 29.24
C ARG A 235 9.17 2.15 27.80
N LYS A 236 10.00 3.05 27.26
CA LYS A 236 10.56 2.92 25.91
C LYS A 236 11.69 1.90 25.92
N HIS A 237 11.59 0.90 25.04
CA HIS A 237 12.59 -0.15 24.90
C HIS A 237 13.54 0.12 23.73
N CYS A 238 13.04 0.69 22.64
CA CYS A 238 13.87 1.09 21.51
C CYS A 238 13.28 2.27 20.75
N VAL A 239 14.15 2.99 20.05
CA VAL A 239 13.80 4.02 19.06
C VAL A 239 13.93 3.40 17.67
N ILE A 240 12.93 3.63 16.84
CA ILE A 240 12.91 3.24 15.44
C ILE A 240 13.17 4.47 14.59
N TYR A 241 14.02 4.37 13.58
CA TYR A 241 14.27 5.47 12.65
C TYR A 241 14.66 4.95 11.27
N GLY A 242 14.42 5.75 10.23
CA GLY A 242 14.74 5.37 8.85
C GLY A 242 14.05 6.24 7.82
N LYS A 243 13.96 5.71 6.59
CA LYS A 243 13.14 6.26 5.51
C LYS A 243 12.33 5.13 4.91
N TRP A 244 11.03 5.33 4.73
CA TRP A 244 10.14 4.29 4.18
C TRP A 244 10.47 3.93 2.72
N THR A 245 11.30 4.72 2.04
CA THR A 245 11.83 4.45 0.69
C THR A 245 13.17 3.74 0.68
N GLU A 246 13.81 3.48 1.84
CA GLU A 246 15.18 2.97 1.91
C GLU A 246 15.34 1.83 2.92
N CYS A 247 15.15 2.13 4.21
CA CYS A 247 15.46 1.21 5.30
C CYS A 247 14.87 1.66 6.64
N MET A 248 14.86 0.73 7.60
CA MET A 248 14.42 0.94 8.97
C MET A 248 15.42 0.32 9.95
N TRP A 249 15.79 1.08 10.97
CA TRP A 249 16.75 0.74 12.01
C TRP A 249 16.11 0.84 13.38
N SER A 250 16.66 0.11 14.34
CA SER A 250 16.34 0.23 15.76
C SER A 250 17.60 0.52 16.57
N VAL A 251 17.48 1.35 17.60
CA VAL A 251 18.58 1.67 18.50
C VAL A 251 18.06 1.88 19.93
N ASP A 252 18.94 1.73 20.90
CA ASP A 252 18.66 2.05 22.30
C ASP A 252 18.23 3.54 22.45
N PRO A 253 17.21 3.85 23.27
CA PRO A 253 16.71 5.22 23.42
C PRO A 253 17.76 6.22 23.93
N GLN A 254 18.61 5.82 24.88
CA GLN A 254 19.64 6.71 25.43
C GLN A 254 20.69 7.05 24.37
N THR A 255 21.06 6.05 23.56
CA THR A 255 22.00 6.21 22.44
C THR A 255 21.44 7.17 21.39
N PHE A 256 20.16 7.04 21.03
CA PHE A 256 19.49 7.97 20.11
C PHE A 256 19.48 9.42 20.63
N GLU A 257 19.13 9.61 21.90
CA GLU A 257 19.10 10.94 22.51
C GLU A 257 20.48 11.61 22.55
N ASN A 258 21.52 10.84 22.86
CA ASN A 258 22.90 11.32 22.87
C ASN A 258 23.34 11.75 21.46
N HIS A 259 23.02 10.95 20.43
CA HIS A 259 23.30 11.30 19.03
C HIS A 259 22.61 12.61 18.63
N ARG A 260 21.31 12.73 18.89
CA ARG A 260 20.51 13.91 18.53
C ARG A 260 20.99 15.19 19.21
N LYS A 261 21.47 15.10 20.46
CA LYS A 261 22.07 16.24 21.18
C LYS A 261 23.39 16.69 20.55
N ASN A 262 24.20 15.75 20.06
CA ASN A 262 25.48 16.05 19.41
C ASN A 262 25.29 16.69 18.03
N GLU A 263 24.33 16.22 17.23
CA GLU A 263 23.99 16.84 15.94
C GLU A 263 23.56 18.30 16.11
N LYS A 264 22.66 18.58 17.06
CA LYS A 264 22.22 19.96 17.35
C LYS A 264 23.36 20.87 17.79
N LYS A 265 24.32 20.37 18.58
CA LYS A 265 25.52 21.13 18.97
C LYS A 265 26.45 21.39 17.77
N GLY A 266 26.54 20.44 16.83
CA GLY A 266 27.31 20.57 15.60
C GLY A 266 26.72 21.61 14.63
N GLU A 267 25.39 21.61 14.45
CA GLU A 267 24.69 22.62 13.65
C GLU A 267 24.81 24.02 14.24
N SER A 268 24.67 24.15 15.57
CA SER A 268 24.79 25.43 16.28
C SER A 268 26.18 26.08 16.13
N ARG A 269 27.23 25.28 15.85
CA ARG A 269 28.60 25.77 15.61
C ARG A 269 28.87 26.17 14.16
N LYS A 270 28.00 25.80 13.21
CA LYS A 270 28.18 26.06 11.76
C LYS A 270 27.44 27.29 11.24
N HIS A 271 26.74 28.07 12.08
CA HIS A 271 25.99 29.25 11.62
C HIS A 271 26.76 30.58 11.74
N ARG A 272 27.40 31.02 10.64
CA ARG A 272 27.31 32.37 9.98
C ARG A 272 28.42 32.57 8.91
N PRO A 273 28.21 33.41 7.86
CA PRO A 273 26.99 34.11 7.43
C PRO A 273 26.38 33.58 6.11
N GLU A 274 25.16 34.05 5.87
CA GLU A 274 24.22 33.74 4.81
C GLU A 274 24.75 34.05 3.39
N GLU A 275 24.54 33.12 2.45
CA GLU A 275 24.33 33.48 1.05
C GLU A 275 22.82 33.37 0.78
N GLU A 276 22.23 34.52 0.44
CA GLU A 276 20.87 34.68 -0.04
C GLU A 276 20.62 33.79 -1.26
N ARG A 277 20.11 32.57 -1.06
CA ARG A 277 19.36 31.89 -2.11
C ARG A 277 17.95 32.46 -2.11
N LYS A 278 17.65 33.24 -3.14
CA LYS A 278 16.34 33.84 -3.42
C LYS A 278 15.22 32.84 -3.12
N GLU A 279 14.35 33.23 -2.20
CA GLU A 279 13.03 32.65 -2.01
C GLU A 279 12.24 32.81 -3.31
N ASN A 280 12.16 31.74 -4.09
CA ASN A 280 11.06 31.54 -5.00
C ASN A 280 10.15 30.49 -4.37
N ASP A 281 9.13 30.96 -3.65
CA ASP A 281 8.04 30.17 -3.03
C ASP A 281 7.07 29.59 -4.08
N ASP A 282 7.57 29.26 -5.27
CA ASP A 282 6.77 28.88 -6.44
C ASP A 282 7.46 27.84 -7.34
N SER A 283 8.58 27.23 -6.93
CA SER A 283 9.12 26.09 -7.68
C SER A 283 8.27 24.86 -7.39
N ASP A 284 7.36 24.52 -8.31
CA ASP A 284 6.60 23.25 -8.42
C ASP A 284 7.52 22.01 -8.59
N ASP A 285 8.80 22.11 -8.25
CA ASP A 285 9.79 21.04 -8.40
C ASP A 285 9.92 20.21 -7.13
N MET A 286 10.23 18.94 -7.35
CA MET A 286 10.49 17.99 -6.28
C MET A 286 11.67 18.43 -5.42
N PRO A 287 11.58 18.36 -4.07
CA PRO A 287 12.75 18.56 -3.22
C PRO A 287 13.84 17.56 -3.62
N GLU A 288 15.07 18.05 -3.83
CA GLU A 288 16.21 17.17 -4.13
C GLU A 288 16.35 16.09 -3.05
N SER A 289 16.53 14.83 -3.47
CA SER A 289 16.59 13.70 -2.55
C SER A 289 17.75 13.89 -1.59
N GLN A 290 17.45 14.02 -0.30
CA GLN A 290 18.47 14.18 0.71
C GLN A 290 19.27 12.90 0.93
N ASP A 291 20.49 13.08 1.45
CA ASP A 291 21.43 12.03 1.86
C ASP A 291 20.72 10.84 2.52
N THR A 292 21.21 9.64 2.20
CA THR A 292 20.76 8.38 2.82
C THR A 292 20.80 8.48 4.35
N VAL A 293 19.92 7.75 5.04
CA VAL A 293 19.85 7.78 6.51
C VAL A 293 21.22 7.52 7.15
N SER A 294 21.71 8.48 7.95
CA SER A 294 22.92 8.29 8.76
C SER A 294 22.68 7.24 9.84
N VAL A 295 23.52 6.20 9.87
CA VAL A 295 23.36 5.08 10.80
C VAL A 295 24.01 5.44 12.13
N ILE A 296 23.19 5.52 13.19
CA ILE A 296 23.65 5.73 14.56
C ILE A 296 24.47 4.49 15.00
N PRO A 297 25.70 4.66 15.53
CA PRO A 297 26.46 3.52 16.04
C PRO A 297 25.69 2.73 17.11
N GLY A 298 25.69 1.40 17.00
CA GLY A 298 24.91 0.50 17.86
C GLY A 298 23.51 0.19 17.35
N SER A 299 23.09 0.74 16.21
CA SER A 299 21.82 0.41 15.58
C SER A 299 21.78 -1.01 15.00
N THR A 300 20.61 -1.63 15.09
CA THR A 300 20.26 -2.90 14.46
C THR A 300 19.39 -2.66 13.23
N LEU A 301 19.75 -3.25 12.09
CA LEU A 301 18.94 -3.17 10.86
C LEU A 301 17.69 -4.03 11.03
N LEU A 302 16.51 -3.42 10.82
CA LEU A 302 15.24 -4.14 10.85
C LEU A 302 14.76 -4.51 9.45
N TRP A 303 14.87 -3.58 8.50
CA TRP A 303 14.45 -3.78 7.11
C TRP A 303 15.22 -2.86 6.16
N ARG A 304 15.38 -3.31 4.90
CA ARG A 304 15.92 -2.53 3.79
C ARG A 304 15.14 -2.88 2.53
N ILE A 305 14.80 -1.87 1.74
CA ILE A 305 14.11 -2.05 0.47
C ILE A 305 15.03 -2.77 -0.53
N ALA A 306 14.46 -3.65 -1.35
CA ALA A 306 15.18 -4.22 -2.48
C ALA A 306 15.33 -3.16 -3.58
N SER A 307 16.48 -3.17 -4.28
CA SER A 307 16.64 -2.35 -5.48
C SER A 307 15.63 -2.77 -6.53
N ARG A 308 15.00 -1.80 -7.18
CA ARG A 308 14.13 -2.05 -8.33
C ARG A 308 14.91 -2.67 -9.49
N PRO A 309 14.25 -3.49 -10.34
CA PRO A 309 14.84 -3.93 -11.61
C PRO A 309 15.33 -2.76 -12.45
N THR A 310 16.40 -2.96 -13.23
CA THR A 310 16.99 -1.94 -14.11
C THR A 310 15.97 -1.32 -15.08
N HIS A 311 14.98 -2.09 -15.52
CA HIS A 311 13.93 -1.67 -16.46
C HIS A 311 12.64 -1.18 -15.76
N SER A 312 12.67 -1.01 -14.44
CA SER A 312 11.50 -0.58 -13.65
C SER A 312 10.91 0.73 -14.16
N THR A 313 11.72 1.71 -14.55
CA THR A 313 11.25 3.03 -15.05
C THR A 313 10.45 2.93 -16.35
N THR A 314 10.73 1.92 -17.18
CA THR A 314 9.93 1.61 -18.38
C THR A 314 8.72 0.73 -18.09
N MET A 315 8.64 0.17 -16.88
CA MET A 315 7.62 -0.78 -16.43
C MET A 315 6.85 -0.21 -15.23
N TYR A 316 6.34 1.02 -15.38
CA TYR A 316 5.49 1.69 -14.38
C TYR A 316 6.14 1.88 -13.00
N ASN A 317 7.46 1.81 -12.88
CA ASN A 317 8.22 1.79 -11.63
C ASN A 317 7.92 0.57 -10.72
N PHE A 318 7.54 -0.56 -11.31
CA PHE A 318 7.22 -1.78 -10.57
C PHE A 318 8.45 -2.41 -9.91
N THR A 319 8.25 -2.95 -8.69
CA THR A 319 9.19 -3.91 -8.10
C THR A 319 9.11 -5.24 -8.84
N SER A 320 10.09 -6.13 -8.66
CA SER A 320 9.99 -7.50 -9.19
C SER A 320 8.75 -8.22 -8.66
N PHE A 321 8.36 -7.94 -7.41
CA PHE A 321 7.14 -8.48 -6.83
C PHE A 321 5.91 -7.99 -7.60
N ALA A 322 5.77 -6.68 -7.82
CA ALA A 322 4.65 -6.10 -8.54
C ALA A 322 4.53 -6.62 -9.98
N MET A 323 5.66 -6.84 -10.69
CA MET A 323 5.66 -7.41 -12.04
C MET A 323 5.09 -8.83 -12.10
N SER A 324 5.20 -9.61 -11.02
CA SER A 324 4.66 -10.98 -10.96
C SER A 324 3.16 -11.05 -10.68
N LEU A 325 2.53 -9.96 -10.23
CA LEU A 325 1.16 -10.01 -9.68
C LEU A 325 0.09 -10.32 -10.71
N ASN A 326 0.30 -9.93 -11.98
CA ASN A 326 -0.66 -10.13 -13.07
C ASN A 326 -0.22 -11.23 -14.06
N GLU A 327 0.86 -11.93 -13.75
CA GLU A 327 1.32 -13.09 -14.53
C GLU A 327 0.24 -14.18 -14.54
N MET A 328 0.01 -14.74 -15.72
CA MET A 328 -0.87 -15.89 -15.93
C MET A 328 -0.03 -17.11 -16.29
N GLU A 329 0.26 -17.96 -15.31
CA GLU A 329 1.04 -19.18 -15.57
C GLU A 329 0.21 -20.22 -16.36
N PRO A 330 0.85 -21.09 -17.15
CA PRO A 330 0.15 -22.16 -17.86
C PRO A 330 -0.71 -23.02 -16.92
N GLY A 331 -2.00 -23.15 -17.24
CA GLY A 331 -2.95 -23.94 -16.45
C GLY A 331 -3.64 -23.18 -15.30
N MET A 332 -3.17 -21.98 -14.95
CA MET A 332 -3.76 -21.16 -13.88
C MET A 332 -5.23 -20.83 -14.16
N GLU A 333 -5.56 -20.49 -15.41
CA GLU A 333 -6.94 -20.17 -15.86
C GLU A 333 -7.97 -21.26 -15.52
N ALA A 334 -7.58 -22.54 -15.50
CA ALA A 334 -8.47 -23.64 -15.17
C ALA A 334 -8.84 -23.70 -13.67
N THR A 335 -8.10 -22.97 -12.82
CA THR A 335 -8.26 -22.97 -11.36
C THR A 335 -8.72 -21.64 -10.79
N LEU A 336 -8.56 -20.54 -11.53
CA LEU A 336 -9.00 -19.22 -11.10
C LEU A 336 -10.54 -19.13 -11.11
N PRO A 337 -11.15 -18.41 -10.17
CA PRO A 337 -12.53 -18.00 -10.33
C PRO A 337 -12.66 -17.03 -11.53
N PRO A 338 -13.81 -16.98 -12.23
CA PRO A 338 -14.05 -16.02 -13.32
C PRO A 338 -13.98 -14.55 -12.90
N THR A 339 -13.90 -14.28 -11.58
CA THR A 339 -13.78 -12.96 -10.97
C THR A 339 -12.33 -12.56 -10.68
N ASP A 340 -11.32 -13.41 -10.95
CA ASP A 340 -9.92 -13.08 -10.67
C ASP A 340 -9.39 -11.95 -11.57
N GLY A 341 -8.72 -10.96 -10.96
CA GLY A 341 -8.19 -9.78 -11.62
C GLY A 341 -7.28 -10.07 -12.82
N ARG A 342 -6.63 -11.24 -12.90
CA ARG A 342 -5.80 -11.63 -14.06
C ARG A 342 -6.61 -11.88 -15.33
N LEU A 343 -7.89 -12.19 -15.20
CA LEU A 343 -8.83 -12.40 -16.30
C LEU A 343 -9.48 -11.10 -16.77
N ARG A 344 -9.20 -9.97 -16.09
CA ARG A 344 -9.81 -8.69 -16.39
C ARG A 344 -9.24 -8.09 -17.69
N PRO A 345 -10.08 -7.91 -18.74
CA PRO A 345 -9.57 -7.66 -20.09
C PRO A 345 -8.96 -6.27 -20.30
N ASP A 346 -9.44 -5.22 -19.63
CA ASP A 346 -8.87 -3.87 -19.74
C ASP A 346 -7.45 -3.80 -19.15
N ILE A 347 -7.21 -4.46 -18.03
CA ILE A 347 -5.88 -4.57 -17.41
C ILE A 347 -4.94 -5.36 -18.32
N ARG A 348 -5.37 -6.52 -18.83
CA ARG A 348 -4.56 -7.37 -19.71
C ARG A 348 -4.19 -6.66 -21.01
N ALA A 349 -5.14 -5.98 -21.63
CA ALA A 349 -4.88 -5.19 -22.84
C ALA A 349 -3.86 -4.08 -22.56
N MET A 350 -3.99 -3.37 -21.43
CA MET A 350 -3.03 -2.33 -21.04
C MET A 350 -1.62 -2.88 -20.81
N GLU A 351 -1.50 -4.01 -20.11
CA GLU A 351 -0.23 -4.68 -19.84
C GLU A 351 0.49 -5.13 -21.12
N ASN A 352 -0.28 -5.54 -22.14
CA ASN A 352 0.22 -5.89 -23.48
C ASN A 352 0.43 -4.68 -24.39
N GLY A 353 0.21 -3.47 -23.89
CA GLY A 353 0.37 -2.22 -24.62
C GLY A 353 -0.73 -1.90 -25.64
N LEU A 354 -1.87 -2.57 -25.58
CA LEU A 354 -3.03 -2.40 -26.46
C LEU A 354 -3.98 -1.33 -25.88
N MET A 355 -3.56 -0.06 -25.87
CA MET A 355 -4.26 1.01 -25.15
C MET A 355 -5.68 1.30 -25.64
N ASP A 356 -5.91 1.22 -26.95
CA ASP A 356 -7.24 1.45 -27.52
C ASP A 356 -8.21 0.34 -27.10
N GLU A 357 -7.75 -0.90 -27.08
CA GLU A 357 -8.53 -2.04 -26.59
C GLU A 357 -8.79 -1.92 -25.10
N ALA A 358 -7.75 -1.62 -24.34
CA ALA A 358 -7.84 -1.42 -22.91
C ALA A 358 -8.84 -0.31 -22.54
N SER A 359 -8.88 0.79 -23.30
CA SER A 359 -9.86 1.86 -23.12
C SER A 359 -11.30 1.42 -23.43
N ARG A 360 -11.50 0.68 -24.53
CA ARG A 360 -12.84 0.16 -24.90
C ARG A 360 -13.36 -0.84 -23.87
N GLU A 361 -12.52 -1.78 -23.46
CA GLU A 361 -12.88 -2.79 -22.46
C GLU A 361 -13.17 -2.16 -21.12
N LYS A 362 -12.40 -1.14 -20.71
CA LYS A 362 -12.67 -0.39 -19.48
C LYS A 362 -14.05 0.25 -19.49
N GLU A 363 -14.41 0.92 -20.59
CA GLU A 363 -15.72 1.53 -20.74
C GLU A 363 -16.84 0.48 -20.72
N ARG A 364 -16.66 -0.65 -21.42
CA ARG A 364 -17.61 -1.78 -21.44
C ARG A 364 -17.85 -2.35 -20.04
N LEU A 365 -16.78 -2.60 -19.29
CA LEU A 365 -16.84 -3.14 -17.92
C LEU A 365 -17.51 -2.17 -16.95
N GLU A 366 -17.14 -0.89 -16.98
CA GLU A 366 -17.75 0.12 -16.13
C GLU A 366 -19.24 0.32 -16.46
N GLN A 367 -19.61 0.24 -17.74
CA GLN A 367 -21.00 0.32 -18.18
C GLN A 367 -21.81 -0.90 -17.71
N LYS A 368 -21.30 -2.12 -17.91
CA LYS A 368 -21.92 -3.37 -17.42
C LYS A 368 -22.17 -3.32 -15.92
N GLN A 369 -21.20 -2.82 -15.13
CA GLN A 369 -21.37 -2.64 -13.70
C GLN A 369 -22.45 -1.61 -13.35
N ARG A 370 -22.50 -0.46 -14.06
CA ARG A 370 -23.53 0.58 -13.87
C ARG A 370 -24.93 0.03 -14.15
N GLU A 371 -25.09 -0.77 -15.20
CA GLU A 371 -26.35 -1.41 -15.57
C GLU A 371 -26.77 -2.46 -14.55
N SER A 372 -25.87 -3.37 -14.17
CA SER A 372 -26.12 -4.38 -13.14
C SER A 372 -26.55 -3.76 -11.80
N ARG A 373 -25.96 -2.61 -11.43
CA ARG A 373 -26.37 -1.86 -10.24
C ARG A 373 -27.77 -1.27 -10.38
N LYS A 374 -28.12 -0.71 -11.54
CA LYS A 374 -29.48 -0.18 -11.81
C LYS A 374 -30.52 -1.29 -11.76
N GLU A 375 -30.20 -2.47 -12.26
CA GLU A 375 -31.08 -3.65 -12.24
C GLU A 375 -31.33 -4.13 -10.81
N ARG A 376 -30.26 -4.32 -10.01
CA ARG A 376 -30.38 -4.66 -8.58
C ARG A 376 -31.22 -3.64 -7.79
N ALA A 377 -31.04 -2.35 -8.07
CA ALA A 377 -31.84 -1.30 -7.44
C ALA A 377 -33.34 -1.37 -7.83
N LYS A 378 -33.68 -1.85 -9.03
CA LYS A 378 -35.07 -2.06 -9.46
C LYS A 378 -35.67 -3.33 -8.86
N SER A 379 -34.89 -4.40 -8.74
CA SER A 379 -35.34 -5.68 -8.16
C SER A 379 -35.34 -5.68 -6.62
N GLN A 380 -34.82 -4.64 -5.98
CA GLN A 380 -34.59 -4.57 -4.52
C GLN A 380 -33.68 -5.70 -4.01
N GLU A 381 -32.83 -6.25 -4.89
CA GLU A 381 -31.86 -7.26 -4.53
C GLU A 381 -30.59 -6.59 -3.98
N GLU A 382 -30.17 -6.98 -2.78
CA GLU A 382 -28.92 -6.50 -2.21
C GLU A 382 -27.72 -7.29 -2.75
N TRP A 383 -26.60 -6.61 -2.95
CA TRP A 383 -25.36 -7.30 -3.29
C TRP A 383 -24.87 -8.12 -2.10
N SER A 384 -24.70 -9.42 -2.31
CA SER A 384 -24.03 -10.30 -1.35
C SER A 384 -22.59 -10.55 -1.82
N THR A 385 -21.64 -10.25 -0.94
CA THR A 385 -20.24 -10.64 -1.08
C THR A 385 -20.08 -12.15 -0.96
N ARG A 386 -19.01 -12.71 -1.53
CA ARG A 386 -18.83 -14.17 -1.61
C ARG A 386 -17.88 -14.72 -0.56
N TRP A 387 -16.82 -13.98 -0.26
CA TRP A 387 -15.70 -14.49 0.55
C TRP A 387 -15.46 -13.71 1.84
N PHE A 388 -16.12 -12.57 1.98
CA PHE A 388 -16.02 -11.73 3.16
C PHE A 388 -17.40 -11.32 3.65
N GLN A 389 -17.55 -11.09 4.94
CA GLN A 389 -18.78 -10.59 5.55
C GLN A 389 -18.49 -9.42 6.48
N GLN A 390 -19.45 -8.50 6.62
CA GLN A 390 -19.34 -7.45 7.63
C GLN A 390 -19.40 -8.06 9.03
N GLY A 391 -18.50 -7.61 9.88
CA GLY A 391 -18.45 -7.99 11.29
C GLY A 391 -17.72 -6.92 12.10
N ASN A 392 -17.36 -7.27 13.33
CA ASN A 392 -16.49 -6.43 14.14
C ASN A 392 -15.12 -7.11 14.25
N ASN A 393 -14.06 -6.31 14.11
CA ASN A 393 -12.71 -6.76 14.37
C ASN A 393 -12.63 -7.29 15.81
N PRO A 394 -12.12 -8.51 16.05
CA PRO A 394 -12.19 -9.15 17.37
C PRO A 394 -11.30 -8.48 18.42
N PHE A 395 -10.33 -7.65 18.01
CA PHE A 395 -9.37 -7.01 18.91
C PHE A 395 -9.70 -5.55 19.19
N THR A 396 -10.27 -4.83 18.23
CA THR A 396 -10.62 -3.39 18.37
C THR A 396 -12.12 -3.14 18.55
N GLY A 397 -12.97 -4.11 18.18
CA GLY A 397 -14.42 -3.94 18.14
C GLY A 397 -14.93 -3.03 17.02
N SER A 398 -14.05 -2.50 16.16
CA SER A 398 -14.45 -1.64 15.04
C SER A 398 -15.08 -2.44 13.90
N PRO A 399 -15.96 -1.84 13.08
CA PRO A 399 -16.49 -2.49 11.88
C PRO A 399 -15.36 -2.95 10.95
N ASP A 400 -15.48 -4.16 10.40
CA ASP A 400 -14.48 -4.78 9.54
C ASP A 400 -15.13 -5.74 8.53
N TRP A 401 -14.35 -6.24 7.59
CA TRP A 401 -14.73 -7.29 6.64
C TRP A 401 -13.92 -8.55 6.92
N LEU A 402 -14.60 -9.58 7.45
CA LEU A 402 -13.98 -10.81 7.90
C LEU A 402 -14.09 -11.89 6.82
N TYR A 403 -12.98 -12.57 6.54
CA TYR A 403 -12.95 -13.70 5.61
C TYR A 403 -13.83 -14.84 6.14
N THR A 404 -14.68 -15.40 5.27
CA THR A 404 -15.66 -16.44 5.62
C THR A 404 -15.16 -17.86 5.35
N GLY A 405 -13.95 -18.01 4.79
CA GLY A 405 -13.43 -19.31 4.38
C GLY A 405 -13.93 -19.76 3.00
N GLY A 406 -13.50 -20.94 2.58
CA GLY A 406 -14.04 -21.62 1.39
C GLY A 406 -13.48 -21.18 0.03
N TYR A 407 -12.83 -20.00 -0.09
CA TYR A 407 -12.28 -19.54 -1.37
C TYR A 407 -11.31 -20.55 -1.99
N PHE A 408 -10.37 -21.06 -1.18
CA PHE A 408 -9.35 -22.01 -1.62
C PHE A 408 -9.88 -23.44 -1.85
N ASN A 409 -11.16 -23.71 -1.59
CA ASN A 409 -11.78 -25.01 -1.88
C ASN A 409 -12.15 -25.17 -3.37
N ARG A 410 -11.98 -24.11 -4.19
CA ARG A 410 -12.19 -24.10 -5.64
C ARG A 410 -13.61 -24.42 -6.12
N ASN A 411 -14.62 -24.32 -5.26
CA ASN A 411 -16.01 -24.48 -5.65
C ASN A 411 -16.63 -23.14 -6.09
N TYR A 412 -16.58 -22.87 -7.41
CA TYR A 412 -16.94 -21.58 -7.99
C TYR A 412 -18.24 -21.60 -8.82
N ALA A 413 -19.12 -22.58 -8.59
CA ALA A 413 -20.30 -22.82 -9.42
C ALA A 413 -21.29 -21.64 -9.53
N THR A 414 -21.29 -20.72 -8.54
CA THR A 414 -22.28 -19.63 -8.43
C THR A 414 -21.67 -18.24 -8.33
N LEU A 415 -20.51 -18.01 -8.98
CA LEU A 415 -19.84 -16.71 -8.95
C LEU A 415 -20.43 -15.70 -9.95
N PRO A 416 -20.37 -14.40 -9.63
CA PRO A 416 -20.92 -13.36 -10.50
C PRO A 416 -20.11 -13.23 -11.80
N ASN A 417 -20.81 -12.99 -12.91
CA ASN A 417 -20.17 -12.66 -14.19
C ASN A 417 -19.95 -11.14 -14.29
N ILE A 418 -18.73 -10.69 -13.95
CA ILE A 418 -18.38 -9.28 -13.86
C ILE A 418 -17.58 -8.74 -15.06
N TYR A 419 -16.95 -9.61 -15.86
CA TYR A 419 -16.14 -9.20 -17.01
C TYR A 419 -16.89 -9.19 -18.34
#